data_AF-A0A1Q7J072-F1
#
_entry.id   AF-A0A1Q7J072-F1
#
_cell.length_a   1.000
_cell.length_b   1.000
_cell.length_c   1.000
_cell.angle_alpha   90.00
_cell.angle_beta   90.00
_cell.angle_gamma   90.00
#
_symmetry.space_group_name_H-M   'P 1'
#
loop_
_entity.id
_entity.type
_entity.pdbx_description
1 polymer ?
#
loop_
_entity_poly.entity_id
_entity_poly.type
_entity_poly.pdbx_seq_one_letter_code
_entity_poly.pdbx_strand_id
1 'polypeptide(L)'
;MLRLYPLLLTLFTPPSVTGPVKVVTSLTTYASIAREIVGDRGTVGSIAVGNENPHYVQPKPSFVPTLSGADLFVTTGLDLELWVPALLDKAGNPKVTEGGPGYVAAYAGIPLLDVPSSFSRTQGDIHVFGNPHIWTDPLNAIQIARNILTGLKRVSPENADFFAAREKDFEERMYRALFGDELVKLLGGPTLADLDRQGKLFDFLNQRQYQGAPLITRLGGWLKQGMPFRGKLVACYHKEWDYFSREFQVDCFDYIEPKPGIPPTPRHVQEIITA
;
A
#
# COMPACT_ATOMS: atom_id res chain seq x y z
N MET A 1 3.70 71.75 2.11
CA MET A 1 4.32 70.45 2.44
C MET A 1 3.56 69.35 1.71
N LEU A 2 4.02 68.90 0.54
CA LEU A 2 3.45 67.75 -0.17
C LEU A 2 4.05 66.47 0.44
N ARG A 3 3.21 65.61 1.03
CA ARG A 3 3.61 64.26 1.47
C ARG A 3 3.49 63.31 0.27
N LEU A 4 4.62 62.84 -0.26
CA LEU A 4 4.64 61.67 -1.14
C LEU A 4 4.51 60.40 -0.28
N TYR A 5 3.44 59.63 -0.50
CA TYR A 5 3.34 58.26 0.00
C TYR A 5 3.97 57.31 -1.01
N PRO A 6 4.88 56.41 -0.59
CA PRO A 6 5.44 55.41 -1.50
C PRO A 6 4.36 54.38 -1.82
N LEU A 7 4.08 54.22 -3.11
CA LEU A 7 3.21 53.16 -3.63
C LEU A 7 3.95 51.83 -3.49
N LEU A 8 3.59 51.02 -2.49
CA LEU A 8 4.08 49.65 -2.36
C LEU A 8 3.47 48.82 -3.51
N LEU A 9 4.25 48.56 -4.57
CA LEU A 9 3.89 47.55 -5.57
C LEU A 9 4.03 46.17 -4.93
N THR A 10 2.90 45.53 -4.61
CA THR A 10 2.84 44.10 -4.32
C THR A 10 3.05 43.34 -5.63
N LEU A 11 4.23 42.76 -5.80
CA LEU A 11 4.50 41.82 -6.89
C LEU A 11 3.62 40.59 -6.70
N PHE A 12 2.53 40.53 -7.46
CA PHE A 12 1.71 39.33 -7.58
C PHE A 12 2.49 38.34 -8.46
N THR A 13 3.21 37.39 -7.84
CA THR A 13 3.74 36.25 -8.59
C THR A 13 2.54 35.40 -9.04
N PRO A 14 2.28 35.27 -10.35
CA PRO A 14 1.24 34.38 -10.82
C PRO A 14 1.57 32.96 -10.36
N PRO A 15 0.57 32.14 -9.99
CA PRO A 15 0.82 30.74 -9.69
C PRO A 15 1.49 30.11 -10.91
N SER A 16 2.69 29.54 -10.71
CA SER A 16 3.29 28.68 -11.72
C SER A 16 2.29 27.58 -12.05
N VAL A 17 1.86 27.51 -13.30
CA VAL A 17 1.13 26.35 -13.80
C VAL A 17 2.18 25.24 -13.91
N THR A 18 2.41 24.53 -12.81
CA THR A 18 3.23 23.32 -12.81
C THR A 18 2.54 22.30 -13.71
N GLY A 19 3.30 21.69 -14.62
CA GLY A 19 2.79 20.62 -15.46
C GLY A 19 2.26 19.43 -14.64
N PRO A 20 1.52 18.50 -15.27
CA PRO A 20 0.94 17.35 -14.57
C PRO A 20 2.02 16.53 -13.84
N VAL A 21 1.79 16.20 -12.57
CA VAL A 21 2.75 15.45 -11.73
C VAL A 21 3.03 14.07 -12.35
N LYS A 22 4.30 13.66 -12.43
CA LYS A 22 4.69 12.35 -12.96
C LYS A 22 4.97 11.37 -11.82
N VAL A 23 4.05 10.45 -11.58
CA VAL A 23 4.20 9.38 -10.60
C VAL A 23 4.66 8.10 -11.28
N VAL A 24 5.72 7.52 -10.75
CA VAL A 24 6.19 6.18 -11.11
C VAL A 24 6.12 5.30 -9.87
N THR A 25 5.74 4.05 -10.02
CA THR A 25 5.72 3.09 -8.91
C THR A 25 6.52 1.84 -9.26
N SER A 26 7.02 1.13 -8.25
CA SER A 26 7.64 -0.17 -8.44
C SER A 26 6.62 -1.20 -8.95
N LEU A 27 5.44 -1.28 -8.30
CA LEU A 27 4.40 -2.27 -8.55
C LEU A 27 3.09 -1.66 -9.03
N THR A 28 2.30 -2.43 -9.79
CA THR A 28 1.02 -2.00 -10.36
C THR A 28 -0.03 -1.69 -9.30
N THR A 29 0.04 -2.34 -8.12
CA THR A 29 -0.87 -2.07 -7.00
C THR A 29 -0.72 -0.64 -6.49
N TYR A 30 0.51 -0.17 -6.33
CA TYR A 30 0.77 1.22 -5.96
C TYR A 30 0.38 2.19 -7.06
N ALA A 31 0.56 1.81 -8.34
CA ALA A 31 0.06 2.63 -9.44
C ALA A 31 -1.47 2.74 -9.41
N SER A 32 -2.18 1.67 -9.05
CA SER A 32 -3.64 1.70 -8.88
C SER A 32 -4.07 2.70 -7.81
N ILE A 33 -3.48 2.59 -6.60
CA ILE A 33 -3.78 3.50 -5.48
C ILE A 33 -3.38 4.95 -5.84
N ALA A 34 -2.21 5.15 -6.45
CA ALA A 34 -1.77 6.48 -6.86
C ALA A 34 -2.71 7.11 -7.89
N ARG A 35 -3.30 6.35 -8.82
CA ARG A 35 -4.29 6.88 -9.79
C ARG A 35 -5.56 7.36 -9.11
N GLU A 36 -6.03 6.65 -8.09
CA GLU A 36 -7.20 7.06 -7.32
C GLU A 36 -7.01 8.47 -6.72
N ILE A 37 -5.79 8.77 -6.27
CA ILE A 37 -5.43 10.04 -5.62
C ILE A 37 -5.08 11.13 -6.64
N VAL A 38 -4.25 10.80 -7.64
CA VAL A 38 -3.71 11.77 -8.62
C VAL A 38 -4.79 12.30 -9.57
N GLY A 39 -5.76 11.47 -9.95
CA GLY A 39 -6.83 11.88 -10.87
C GLY A 39 -6.29 12.45 -12.19
N ASP A 40 -6.83 13.60 -12.59
CA ASP A 40 -6.47 14.32 -13.83
C ASP A 40 -5.28 15.29 -13.67
N ARG A 41 -4.70 15.39 -12.46
CA ARG A 41 -3.59 16.31 -12.15
C ARG A 41 -2.21 15.73 -12.42
N GLY A 42 -2.14 14.51 -12.97
CA GLY A 42 -0.88 13.83 -13.18
C GLY A 42 -0.98 12.59 -14.06
N THR A 43 0.15 11.91 -14.19
CA THR A 43 0.28 10.62 -14.87
C THR A 43 0.85 9.60 -13.91
N VAL A 44 0.44 8.33 -14.05
CA VAL A 44 0.87 7.24 -13.17
C VAL A 44 1.29 6.02 -13.98
N GLY A 45 2.57 5.69 -13.91
CA GLY A 45 3.18 4.48 -14.49
C GLY A 45 3.71 3.52 -13.43
N SER A 46 3.99 2.29 -13.83
CA SER A 46 4.66 1.28 -12.98
C SER A 46 5.85 0.68 -13.73
N ILE A 47 6.90 0.30 -12.99
CA ILE A 47 8.08 -0.38 -13.52
C ILE A 47 7.76 -1.86 -13.77
N ALA A 48 7.26 -2.55 -12.75
CA ALA A 48 6.77 -3.92 -12.89
C ALA A 48 5.41 -3.94 -13.58
N VAL A 49 5.12 -5.01 -14.32
CA VAL A 49 3.77 -5.29 -14.84
C VAL A 49 3.09 -6.38 -14.01
N GLY A 50 1.76 -6.50 -14.12
CA GLY A 50 0.94 -7.29 -13.18
C GLY A 50 1.21 -8.80 -13.13
N ASN A 51 1.96 -9.36 -14.07
CA ASN A 51 2.36 -10.77 -14.10
C ASN A 51 3.87 -10.99 -13.83
N GLU A 52 4.61 -9.94 -13.49
CA GLU A 52 6.02 -10.05 -13.10
C GLU A 52 6.15 -10.34 -11.60
N ASN A 53 7.20 -11.08 -11.23
CA ASN A 53 7.56 -11.31 -9.83
C ASN A 53 8.14 -10.02 -9.22
N PRO A 54 7.61 -9.49 -8.10
CA PRO A 54 8.09 -8.23 -7.52
C PRO A 54 9.56 -8.28 -7.07
N HIS A 55 10.06 -9.47 -6.71
CA HIS A 55 11.46 -9.70 -6.35
C HIS A 55 12.40 -9.64 -7.56
N TYR A 56 11.87 -9.92 -8.76
CA TYR A 56 12.66 -10.02 -9.99
C TYR A 56 11.94 -9.36 -11.17
N VAL A 57 12.24 -8.09 -11.40
CA VAL A 57 11.79 -7.38 -12.61
C VAL A 57 12.86 -7.44 -13.68
N GLN A 58 12.48 -7.87 -14.89
CA GLN A 58 13.38 -7.91 -16.03
C GLN A 58 13.81 -6.49 -16.42
N PRO A 59 15.12 -6.18 -16.47
CA PRO A 59 15.59 -4.83 -16.73
C PRO A 59 15.25 -4.38 -18.15
N LYS A 60 14.72 -3.16 -18.28
CA LYS A 60 14.41 -2.53 -19.57
C LYS A 60 15.13 -1.18 -19.69
N PRO A 61 15.74 -0.85 -20.85
CA PRO A 61 16.40 0.43 -21.06
C PRO A 61 15.48 1.64 -20.81
N SER A 62 14.17 1.48 -21.04
CA SER A 62 13.16 2.52 -20.83
C SER A 62 12.93 2.90 -19.37
N PHE A 63 13.35 2.09 -18.40
CA PHE A 63 13.13 2.38 -16.98
C PHE A 63 13.96 3.57 -16.50
N VAL A 64 15.20 3.71 -16.98
CA VAL A 64 16.09 4.81 -16.61
C VAL A 64 15.49 6.18 -16.97
N PRO A 65 15.10 6.47 -18.24
CA PRO A 65 14.47 7.75 -18.56
C PRO A 65 13.11 7.94 -17.88
N THR A 66 12.37 6.85 -17.60
CA THR A 66 11.10 6.93 -16.86
C THR A 66 11.31 7.47 -15.44
N LEU A 67 12.27 6.92 -14.69
CA LEU A 67 12.58 7.38 -13.33
C LEU A 67 13.34 8.71 -13.32
N SER A 68 14.19 8.94 -14.33
CA SER A 68 14.90 10.21 -14.48
C SER A 68 13.93 11.40 -14.63
N GLY A 69 12.80 11.18 -15.31
CA GLY A 69 11.74 12.16 -15.49
C GLY A 69 10.64 12.18 -14.42
N ALA A 70 10.72 11.35 -13.39
CA ALA A 70 9.68 11.24 -12.36
C ALA A 70 9.74 12.40 -11.34
N ASP A 71 8.57 12.77 -10.81
CA ASP A 71 8.44 13.68 -9.69
C ASP A 71 8.23 12.90 -8.38
N LEU A 72 7.49 11.80 -8.44
CA LEU A 72 7.25 10.89 -7.33
C LEU A 72 7.62 9.46 -7.72
N PHE A 73 8.30 8.74 -6.83
CA PHE A 73 8.52 7.31 -6.92
C PHE A 73 7.99 6.60 -5.67
N VAL A 74 7.14 5.59 -5.87
CA VAL A 74 6.55 4.77 -4.80
C VAL A 74 7.11 3.35 -4.88
N THR A 75 7.71 2.86 -3.80
CA THR A 75 8.26 1.50 -3.71
C THR A 75 7.81 0.80 -2.43
N THR A 76 7.82 -0.53 -2.39
CA THR A 76 7.44 -1.29 -1.19
C THR A 76 8.40 -1.01 -0.05
N GLY A 77 9.70 -1.15 -0.30
CA GLY A 77 10.73 -1.24 0.75
C GLY A 77 10.88 -2.67 1.25
N LEU A 78 11.44 -2.85 2.45
CA LEU A 78 11.54 -4.15 3.14
C LEU A 78 12.30 -5.24 2.34
N ASP A 79 13.28 -4.83 1.55
CA ASP A 79 14.06 -5.70 0.65
C ASP A 79 13.23 -6.47 -0.39
N LEU A 80 12.03 -6.00 -0.74
CA LEU A 80 11.28 -6.62 -1.83
C LEU A 80 11.91 -6.33 -3.18
N GLU A 81 12.01 -5.04 -3.54
CA GLU A 81 12.50 -4.63 -4.85
C GLU A 81 14.00 -4.35 -4.83
N LEU A 82 14.83 -5.37 -4.57
CA LEU A 82 16.31 -5.24 -4.52
C LEU A 82 16.94 -4.67 -5.80
N TRP A 83 16.20 -4.68 -6.91
CA TRP A 83 16.59 -4.08 -8.19
C TRP A 83 16.41 -2.54 -8.25
N VAL A 84 15.62 -1.95 -7.35
CA VAL A 84 15.29 -0.52 -7.34
C VAL A 84 16.52 0.37 -7.09
N PRO A 85 17.38 0.12 -6.09
CA PRO A 85 18.50 1.02 -5.79
C PRO A 85 19.44 1.24 -6.99
N ALA A 86 19.87 0.15 -7.65
CA ALA A 86 20.74 0.23 -8.83
C ALA A 86 20.07 0.96 -10.01
N LEU A 87 18.75 0.87 -10.12
CA LEU A 87 17.99 1.55 -11.15
C LEU A 87 17.86 3.06 -10.85
N LEU A 88 17.61 3.44 -9.59
CA LEU A 88 17.58 4.83 -9.15
C LEU A 88 18.95 5.50 -9.32
N ASP A 89 20.03 4.81 -9.00
CA ASP A 89 21.41 5.29 -9.20
C ASP A 89 21.66 5.62 -10.68
N LYS A 90 21.24 4.73 -11.58
CA LYS A 90 21.35 4.95 -13.04
C LYS A 90 20.44 6.07 -13.55
N ALA A 91 19.26 6.24 -12.95
CA ALA A 91 18.32 7.30 -13.32
C ALA A 91 18.83 8.70 -12.92
N GLY A 92 19.67 8.78 -11.88
CA GLY A 92 20.35 10.01 -11.47
C GLY A 92 19.41 11.14 -11.06
N ASN A 93 18.20 10.82 -10.60
CA ASN A 93 17.18 11.82 -10.24
C ASN A 93 17.07 11.95 -8.71
N PRO A 94 17.66 13.00 -8.10
CA PRO A 94 17.71 13.17 -6.64
C PRO A 94 16.33 13.41 -6.01
N LYS A 95 15.30 13.73 -6.81
CA LYS A 95 13.93 13.87 -6.29
C LYS A 95 13.39 12.54 -5.79
N VAL A 96 13.74 11.44 -6.47
CA VAL A 96 13.14 10.11 -6.30
C VAL A 96 14.12 9.06 -5.80
N THR A 97 15.36 9.44 -5.45
CA THR A 97 16.26 8.60 -4.66
C THR A 97 15.80 8.55 -3.21
N GLU A 98 16.19 7.51 -2.47
CA GLU A 98 15.85 7.39 -1.04
C GLU A 98 16.23 8.66 -0.25
N GLY A 99 15.31 9.14 0.59
CA GLY A 99 15.42 10.41 1.31
C GLY A 99 15.03 11.66 0.50
N GLY A 100 14.85 11.53 -0.82
CA GLY A 100 14.39 12.61 -1.69
C GLY A 100 12.93 13.03 -1.42
N PRO A 101 12.55 14.27 -1.80
CA PRO A 101 11.20 14.80 -1.56
C PRO A 101 10.09 14.01 -2.26
N GLY A 102 10.43 13.34 -3.37
CA GLY A 102 9.54 12.51 -4.18
C GLY A 102 9.66 11.01 -3.91
N TYR A 103 10.47 10.57 -2.95
CA TYR A 103 10.55 9.16 -2.58
C TYR A 103 9.47 8.80 -1.55
N VAL A 104 8.76 7.70 -1.80
CA VAL A 104 7.72 7.15 -0.92
C VAL A 104 7.97 5.67 -0.70
N ALA A 105 8.28 5.32 0.54
CA ALA A 105 8.25 3.95 1.04
C ALA A 105 6.82 3.59 1.46
N ALA A 106 6.21 2.63 0.76
CA ALA A 106 4.82 2.24 0.97
C ALA A 106 4.60 1.61 2.36
N TYR A 107 5.60 0.89 2.88
CA TYR A 107 5.54 0.22 4.19
C TYR A 107 5.47 1.17 5.40
N ALA A 108 5.78 2.46 5.24
CA ALA A 108 5.93 3.37 6.37
C ALA A 108 4.63 3.44 7.21
N GLY A 109 4.75 3.14 8.50
CA GLY A 109 3.61 3.14 9.43
C GLY A 109 2.74 1.88 9.43
N ILE A 110 3.08 0.86 8.64
CA ILE A 110 2.38 -0.43 8.65
C ILE A 110 2.97 -1.34 9.74
N PRO A 111 2.14 -1.98 10.60
CA PRO A 111 2.59 -3.05 11.48
C PRO A 111 3.07 -4.25 10.67
N LEU A 112 4.36 -4.57 10.76
CA LEU A 112 4.97 -5.61 9.94
C LEU A 112 4.78 -7.01 10.54
N LEU A 113 4.46 -7.98 9.70
CA LEU A 113 4.37 -9.39 10.07
C LEU A 113 5.70 -10.10 9.82
N ASP A 114 5.88 -11.27 10.44
CA ASP A 114 7.02 -12.18 10.22
C ASP A 114 8.41 -11.55 10.33
N VAL A 115 8.59 -10.57 11.22
CA VAL A 115 9.90 -9.98 11.50
C VAL A 115 10.82 -11.09 12.08
N PRO A 116 11.89 -11.50 11.37
CA PRO A 116 12.69 -12.65 11.80
C PRO A 116 13.42 -12.37 13.12
N SER A 117 13.41 -13.33 14.04
CA SER A 117 14.18 -13.28 15.30
C SER A 117 15.63 -13.79 15.14
N SER A 118 15.97 -14.36 13.98
CA SER A 118 17.34 -14.84 13.68
C SER A 118 17.66 -14.69 12.18
N PHE A 119 18.91 -14.37 11.87
CA PHE A 119 19.38 -14.11 10.51
C PHE A 119 20.24 -15.27 9.98
N SER A 120 19.60 -16.36 9.57
CA SER A 120 20.30 -17.49 8.93
C SER A 120 20.02 -17.53 7.44
N ARG A 121 21.06 -17.35 6.60
CA ARG A 121 20.99 -17.41 5.13
C ARG A 121 20.43 -18.71 4.54
N THR A 122 20.23 -19.75 5.34
CA THR A 122 19.63 -21.02 4.91
C THR A 122 18.11 -20.95 4.71
N GLN A 123 17.45 -19.83 5.00
CA GLN A 123 15.98 -19.70 4.93
C GLN A 123 15.41 -19.15 3.61
N GLY A 124 16.22 -18.94 2.56
CA GLY A 124 15.77 -18.45 1.24
C GLY A 124 15.87 -16.92 1.13
N ASP A 125 15.02 -16.31 0.30
CA ASP A 125 14.88 -14.85 0.23
C ASP A 125 14.26 -14.33 1.54
N ILE A 126 15.12 -14.03 2.52
CA ILE A 126 14.70 -13.52 3.84
C ILE A 126 14.53 -12.01 3.74
N HIS A 127 13.34 -11.55 4.07
CA HIS A 127 13.11 -10.13 4.34
C HIS A 127 13.43 -9.84 5.80
N VAL A 128 14.64 -9.33 6.03
CA VAL A 128 15.17 -9.09 7.38
C VAL A 128 14.35 -8.05 8.16
N PHE A 129 13.55 -7.26 7.47
CA PHE A 129 12.67 -6.24 8.04
C PHE A 129 11.23 -6.71 8.29
N GLY A 130 10.90 -7.96 7.92
CA GLY A 130 9.54 -8.51 7.99
C GLY A 130 8.94 -8.77 6.60
N ASN A 131 7.78 -9.43 6.56
CA ASN A 131 7.10 -9.79 5.32
C ASN A 131 6.79 -8.53 4.47
N PRO A 132 7.25 -8.44 3.21
CA PRO A 132 7.06 -7.25 2.39
C PRO A 132 5.71 -7.21 1.66
N HIS A 133 4.92 -8.27 1.71
CA HIS A 133 3.68 -8.43 0.92
C HIS A 133 2.50 -7.65 1.51
N ILE A 134 2.76 -6.41 1.93
CA ILE A 134 1.89 -5.53 2.68
C ILE A 134 0.58 -5.18 1.95
N TRP A 135 0.54 -5.31 0.62
CA TRP A 135 -0.60 -4.90 -0.20
C TRP A 135 -1.76 -5.88 -0.17
N THR A 136 -1.58 -7.08 0.39
CA THR A 136 -2.64 -8.10 0.45
C THR A 136 -3.66 -7.85 1.57
N ASP A 137 -3.41 -6.86 2.44
CA ASP A 137 -4.34 -6.37 3.45
C ASP A 137 -5.03 -5.05 3.01
N PRO A 138 -6.38 -5.02 2.93
CA PRO A 138 -7.15 -3.80 2.62
C PRO A 138 -6.87 -2.59 3.52
N LEU A 139 -6.62 -2.78 4.82
CA LEU A 139 -6.31 -1.69 5.76
C LEU A 139 -4.91 -1.13 5.55
N ASN A 140 -3.99 -1.93 5.00
CA ASN A 140 -2.68 -1.43 4.58
C ASN A 140 -2.79 -0.57 3.32
N ALA A 141 -3.71 -0.85 2.40
CA ALA A 141 -3.95 0.00 1.22
C ALA A 141 -4.30 1.44 1.59
N ILE A 142 -5.02 1.64 2.71
CA ILE A 142 -5.31 2.97 3.28
C ILE A 142 -4.02 3.65 3.76
N GLN A 143 -3.16 2.95 4.50
CA GLN A 143 -1.88 3.53 4.94
C GLN A 143 -0.95 3.85 3.75
N ILE A 144 -0.94 3.00 2.73
CA ILE A 144 -0.21 3.23 1.48
C ILE A 144 -0.74 4.49 0.77
N ALA A 145 -2.06 4.68 0.72
CA ALA A 145 -2.67 5.89 0.16
C ALA A 145 -2.24 7.17 0.90
N ARG A 146 -2.23 7.14 2.24
CA ARG A 146 -1.71 8.25 3.08
C ARG A 146 -0.23 8.57 2.80
N ASN A 147 0.58 7.53 2.62
CA ASN A 147 2.01 7.68 2.31
C ASN A 147 2.20 8.31 0.92
N ILE A 148 1.42 7.89 -0.07
CA ILE A 148 1.40 8.47 -1.42
C ILE A 148 0.95 9.94 -1.36
N LEU A 149 -0.14 10.25 -0.64
CA LEU A 149 -0.61 11.62 -0.44
C LEU A 149 0.48 12.51 0.17
N THR A 150 1.19 12.01 1.18
CA THR A 150 2.31 12.74 1.82
C THR A 150 3.42 13.03 0.82
N GLY A 151 3.73 12.08 -0.06
CA GLY A 151 4.64 12.31 -1.20
C GLY A 151 4.12 13.38 -2.17
N LEU A 152 2.87 13.25 -2.62
CA LEU A 152 2.24 14.18 -3.56
C LEU A 152 2.21 15.62 -3.04
N LYS A 153 1.91 15.81 -1.75
CA LYS A 153 1.93 17.15 -1.10
C LYS A 153 3.33 17.78 -1.09
N ARG A 154 4.40 16.98 -1.05
CA ARG A 154 5.79 17.46 -1.10
C ARG A 154 6.18 17.90 -2.51
N VAL A 155 5.75 17.18 -3.55
CA VAL A 155 6.20 17.41 -4.94
C VAL A 155 5.26 18.29 -5.77
N SER A 156 4.00 18.43 -5.35
CA SER A 156 2.99 19.28 -6.01
C SER A 156 2.06 19.90 -4.94
N PRO A 157 2.59 20.80 -4.09
CA PRO A 157 1.83 21.45 -3.02
C PRO A 157 0.63 22.26 -3.53
N GLU A 158 0.69 22.78 -4.76
CA GLU A 158 -0.40 23.49 -5.41
C GLU A 158 -1.66 22.63 -5.66
N ASN A 159 -1.51 21.30 -5.71
CA ASN A 159 -2.61 20.35 -5.86
C ASN A 159 -2.94 19.61 -4.53
N ALA A 160 -2.35 20.02 -3.40
CA ALA A 160 -2.44 19.31 -2.12
C ALA A 160 -3.88 19.04 -1.64
N ASP A 161 -4.75 20.04 -1.75
CA ASP A 161 -6.15 19.92 -1.31
C ASP A 161 -6.95 18.98 -2.22
N PHE A 162 -6.68 19.02 -3.52
CA PHE A 162 -7.28 18.10 -4.49
C PHE A 162 -6.90 16.65 -4.18
N PHE A 163 -5.60 16.38 -3.97
CA PHE A 163 -5.13 15.05 -3.61
C PHE A 163 -5.69 14.59 -2.26
N ALA A 164 -5.76 15.48 -1.27
CA ALA A 164 -6.30 15.14 0.04
C ALA A 164 -7.80 14.77 -0.01
N ALA A 165 -8.58 15.48 -0.82
CA ALA A 165 -9.99 15.16 -1.01
C ALA A 165 -10.18 13.79 -1.68
N ARG A 166 -9.38 13.47 -2.70
CA ARG A 166 -9.44 12.19 -3.41
C ARG A 166 -8.94 11.01 -2.59
N GLU A 167 -7.88 11.21 -1.82
CA GLU A 167 -7.38 10.20 -0.90
C GLU A 167 -8.42 9.88 0.18
N LYS A 168 -9.05 10.90 0.77
CA LYS A 168 -10.13 10.70 1.75
C LYS A 168 -11.31 9.91 1.15
N ASP A 169 -11.72 10.23 -0.08
CA ASP A 169 -12.75 9.46 -0.79
C ASP A 169 -12.34 7.98 -0.97
N PHE A 170 -11.09 7.74 -1.36
CA PHE A 170 -10.54 6.38 -1.45
C PHE A 170 -10.59 5.66 -0.10
N GLU A 171 -10.19 6.31 1.00
CA GLU A 171 -10.27 5.71 2.34
C GLU A 171 -11.70 5.34 2.72
N GLU A 172 -12.65 6.25 2.52
CA GLU A 172 -14.06 6.00 2.84
C GLU A 172 -14.63 4.82 2.04
N ARG A 173 -14.28 4.70 0.76
CA ARG A 173 -14.65 3.54 -0.07
C ARG A 173 -14.00 2.25 0.42
N MET A 174 -12.73 2.28 0.82
CA MET A 174 -12.05 1.10 1.38
C MET A 174 -12.68 0.64 2.69
N TYR A 175 -13.02 1.55 3.59
CA TYR A 175 -13.74 1.20 4.83
C TYR A 175 -15.10 0.57 4.55
N ARG A 176 -15.88 1.12 3.60
CA ARG A 176 -17.17 0.56 3.21
C ARG A 176 -17.03 -0.79 2.52
N ALA A 177 -16.04 -0.94 1.65
CA ALA A 177 -15.74 -2.20 0.98
C ALA A 177 -15.36 -3.28 1.99
N LEU A 178 -14.61 -2.95 3.03
CA LEU A 178 -14.17 -3.91 4.05
C LEU A 178 -15.27 -4.26 5.07
N PHE A 179 -15.84 -3.25 5.74
CA PHE A 179 -16.74 -3.42 6.88
C PHE A 179 -18.24 -3.37 6.53
N GLY A 180 -18.59 -2.82 5.35
CA GLY A 180 -19.96 -2.54 4.94
C GLY A 180 -20.49 -1.18 5.36
N ASP A 181 -21.47 -0.68 4.61
CA ASP A 181 -22.03 0.67 4.78
C ASP A 181 -22.68 0.92 6.15
N GLU A 182 -23.38 -0.08 6.69
CA GLU A 182 -24.14 0.08 7.93
C GLU A 182 -23.20 0.32 9.12
N LEU A 183 -22.16 -0.52 9.27
CA LEU A 183 -21.18 -0.35 10.35
C LEU A 183 -20.38 0.95 10.18
N VAL A 184 -19.94 1.27 8.96
CA VAL A 184 -19.19 2.51 8.71
C VAL A 184 -20.02 3.74 9.06
N LYS A 185 -21.33 3.74 8.75
CA LYS A 185 -22.23 4.84 9.12
C LYS A 185 -22.45 4.95 10.63
N LEU A 186 -22.51 3.83 11.34
CA LEU A 186 -22.79 3.80 12.77
C LEU A 186 -21.57 4.14 13.64
N LEU A 187 -20.39 3.64 13.26
CA LEU A 187 -19.20 3.67 14.11
C LEU A 187 -18.05 4.51 13.52
N GLY A 188 -18.09 4.77 12.21
CA GLY A 188 -16.98 5.39 11.49
C GLY A 188 -15.92 4.37 11.05
N GLY A 189 -15.39 4.57 9.84
CA GLY A 189 -14.33 3.73 9.27
C GLY A 189 -13.05 3.66 10.12
N PRO A 190 -12.51 4.79 10.60
CA PRO A 190 -11.30 4.78 11.44
C PRO A 190 -11.48 3.96 12.73
N THR A 191 -12.61 4.11 13.43
CA THR A 191 -12.88 3.35 14.66
C THR A 191 -12.98 1.85 14.40
N LEU A 192 -13.61 1.43 13.30
CA LEU A 192 -13.66 0.03 12.89
C LEU A 192 -12.27 -0.53 12.58
N ALA A 193 -11.46 0.23 11.82
CA ALA A 193 -10.09 -0.17 11.49
C ALA A 193 -9.19 -0.25 12.73
N ASP A 194 -9.35 0.65 13.70
CA ASP A 194 -8.59 0.61 14.95
C ASP A 194 -8.98 -0.60 15.81
N LEU A 195 -10.28 -0.95 15.86
CA LEU A 195 -10.74 -2.17 16.52
C LEU A 195 -10.19 -3.42 15.84
N ASP A 196 -10.17 -3.43 14.51
CA ASP A 196 -9.69 -4.55 13.71
C ASP A 196 -8.19 -4.79 13.88
N ARG A 197 -7.37 -3.74 13.74
CA ARG A 197 -5.91 -3.82 13.98
C ARG A 197 -5.52 -4.28 15.38
N GLN A 198 -6.40 -4.06 16.36
CA GLN A 198 -6.21 -4.54 17.73
C GLN A 198 -6.68 -5.99 17.95
N GLY A 199 -7.24 -6.64 16.92
CA GLY A 199 -7.85 -7.97 17.02
C GLY A 199 -9.15 -7.99 17.81
N LYS A 200 -9.78 -6.84 18.03
CA LYS A 200 -10.96 -6.68 18.91
C LYS A 200 -12.28 -6.54 18.16
N LEU A 201 -12.24 -6.38 16.84
CA LEU A 201 -13.43 -6.07 16.04
C LEU A 201 -14.55 -7.10 16.25
N PHE A 202 -14.28 -8.38 16.04
CA PHE A 202 -15.31 -9.42 16.13
C PHE A 202 -15.87 -9.58 17.54
N ASP A 203 -15.02 -9.54 18.57
CA ASP A 203 -15.46 -9.56 19.96
C ASP A 203 -16.37 -8.37 20.27
N PHE A 204 -15.97 -7.17 19.85
CA PHE A 204 -16.76 -5.96 20.00
C PHE A 204 -18.12 -6.08 19.30
N LEU A 205 -18.14 -6.53 18.04
CA LEU A 205 -19.37 -6.66 17.26
C LEU A 205 -20.32 -7.73 17.83
N ASN A 206 -19.79 -8.81 18.41
CA ASN A 206 -20.59 -9.87 19.04
C ASN A 206 -21.17 -9.43 20.39
N GLN A 207 -20.42 -8.67 21.19
CA GLN A 207 -20.82 -8.28 22.56
C GLN A 207 -21.70 -7.04 22.61
N ARG A 208 -21.60 -6.15 21.62
CA ARG A 208 -22.37 -4.89 21.58
C ARG A 208 -23.64 -5.03 20.76
N GLN A 209 -24.67 -4.28 21.15
CA GLN A 209 -25.96 -4.26 20.48
C GLN A 209 -26.34 -2.85 20.08
N TYR A 210 -27.10 -2.74 18.99
CA TYR A 210 -27.74 -1.50 18.56
C TYR A 210 -29.16 -1.80 18.13
N GLN A 211 -30.13 -1.02 18.64
CA GLN A 211 -31.56 -1.22 18.39
C GLN A 211 -32.03 -2.66 18.63
N GLY A 212 -31.57 -3.26 19.74
CA GLY A 212 -31.99 -4.62 20.14
C GLY A 212 -31.38 -5.78 19.36
N ALA A 213 -30.47 -5.54 18.41
CA ALA A 213 -29.76 -6.59 17.67
C ALA A 213 -28.24 -6.47 17.85
N PRO A 214 -27.49 -7.59 17.94
CA PRO A 214 -26.01 -7.58 17.97
C PRO A 214 -25.43 -6.83 16.77
N LEU A 215 -24.35 -6.08 16.98
CA LEU A 215 -23.70 -5.31 15.91
C LEU A 215 -23.13 -6.21 14.81
N ILE A 216 -22.73 -7.45 15.13
CA ILE A 216 -22.23 -8.41 14.13
C ILE A 216 -23.24 -8.69 13.01
N THR A 217 -24.54 -8.58 13.27
CA THR A 217 -25.59 -8.77 12.25
C THR A 217 -25.56 -7.72 11.14
N ARG A 218 -24.89 -6.60 11.41
CA ARG A 218 -24.73 -5.44 10.51
C ARG A 218 -23.43 -5.48 9.71
N LEU A 219 -22.57 -6.46 9.97
CA LEU A 219 -21.34 -6.66 9.20
C LEU A 219 -21.69 -6.84 7.71
N GLY A 220 -21.00 -6.06 6.88
CA GLY A 220 -21.10 -6.08 5.43
C GLY A 220 -19.74 -6.24 4.77
N GLY A 221 -19.64 -5.81 3.51
CA GLY A 221 -18.38 -5.75 2.79
C GLY A 221 -17.67 -7.10 2.63
N TRP A 222 -16.37 -7.04 2.42
CA TRP A 222 -15.49 -8.17 2.25
C TRP A 222 -15.38 -9.02 3.50
N LEU A 223 -15.41 -8.44 4.71
CA LEU A 223 -15.40 -9.26 5.93
C LEU A 223 -16.64 -10.15 6.01
N LYS A 224 -17.84 -9.64 5.68
CA LYS A 224 -19.05 -10.49 5.61
C LYS A 224 -18.90 -11.58 4.54
N GLN A 225 -18.44 -11.22 3.34
CA GLN A 225 -18.24 -12.16 2.24
C GLN A 225 -17.21 -13.23 2.58
N GLY A 226 -16.20 -12.88 3.39
CA GLY A 226 -15.14 -13.78 3.86
C GLY A 226 -15.57 -14.72 4.99
N MET A 227 -16.70 -14.46 5.68
CA MET A 227 -17.17 -15.28 6.81
C MET A 227 -17.18 -16.80 6.53
N PRO A 228 -17.65 -17.30 5.37
CA PRO A 228 -17.67 -18.74 5.09
C PRO A 228 -16.29 -19.38 4.98
N PHE A 229 -15.22 -18.59 4.87
CA PHE A 229 -13.84 -19.05 4.78
C PHE A 229 -13.07 -18.90 6.08
N ARG A 230 -13.59 -18.14 7.06
CA ARG A 230 -12.91 -17.94 8.35
C ARG A 230 -12.70 -19.26 9.08
N GLY A 231 -11.49 -19.43 9.61
CA GLY A 231 -11.05 -20.64 10.31
C GLY A 231 -10.81 -21.83 9.38
N LYS A 232 -10.89 -21.64 8.06
CA LYS A 232 -10.48 -22.67 7.10
C LYS A 232 -9.00 -22.54 6.78
N LEU A 233 -8.43 -23.69 6.40
CA LEU A 233 -7.06 -23.79 5.92
C LEU A 233 -7.02 -23.78 4.40
N VAL A 234 -6.00 -23.14 3.85
CA VAL A 234 -5.70 -23.12 2.41
C VAL A 234 -4.25 -23.51 2.15
N ALA A 235 -3.99 -24.11 0.98
CA ALA A 235 -2.63 -24.26 0.48
C ALA A 235 -2.23 -22.96 -0.21
N CYS A 236 -1.11 -22.37 0.19
CA CYS A 236 -0.59 -21.13 -0.38
C CYS A 236 0.59 -21.43 -1.29
N TYR A 237 0.87 -20.60 -2.29
CA TYR A 237 2.05 -20.79 -3.12
C TYR A 237 3.30 -20.20 -2.46
N HIS A 238 3.31 -18.88 -2.32
CA HIS A 238 4.36 -18.09 -1.67
C HIS A 238 3.87 -17.55 -0.33
N LYS A 239 4.79 -17.12 0.54
CA LYS A 239 4.50 -16.40 1.80
C LYS A 239 4.02 -14.95 1.58
N GLU A 240 3.17 -14.77 0.57
CA GLU A 240 2.59 -13.50 0.13
C GLU A 240 1.31 -13.15 0.90
N TRP A 241 0.61 -14.18 1.38
CA TRP A 241 -0.77 -14.05 1.83
C TRP A 241 -0.92 -13.77 3.32
N ASP A 242 0.15 -13.66 4.11
CA ASP A 242 0.05 -13.53 5.57
C ASP A 242 -0.78 -12.33 6.04
N TYR A 243 -0.65 -11.19 5.36
CA TYR A 243 -1.45 -10.01 5.66
C TYR A 243 -2.94 -10.22 5.35
N PHE A 244 -3.24 -10.86 4.23
CA PHE A 244 -4.60 -11.29 3.89
C PHE A 244 -5.14 -12.31 4.91
N SER A 245 -4.34 -13.32 5.26
CA SER A 245 -4.71 -14.39 6.20
C SER A 245 -5.02 -13.83 7.58
N ARG A 246 -4.26 -12.84 8.06
CA ARG A 246 -4.53 -12.12 9.31
C ARG A 246 -5.90 -11.43 9.29
N GLU A 247 -6.21 -10.71 8.22
CA GLU A 247 -7.46 -9.95 8.07
C GLU A 247 -8.68 -10.89 7.96
N PHE A 248 -8.58 -11.85 7.05
CA PHE A 248 -9.68 -12.73 6.70
C PHE A 248 -9.74 -14.00 7.53
N GLN A 249 -8.78 -14.26 8.44
CA GLN A 249 -8.64 -15.49 9.22
C GLN A 249 -8.76 -16.75 8.35
N VAL A 250 -8.00 -16.77 7.25
CA VAL A 250 -7.88 -17.91 6.35
C VAL A 250 -6.42 -18.32 6.35
N ASP A 251 -6.06 -19.27 7.20
CA ASP A 251 -4.65 -19.57 7.45
C ASP A 251 -4.08 -20.47 6.34
N CYS A 252 -2.85 -20.17 5.92
CA CYS A 252 -2.08 -21.06 5.07
C CYS A 252 -1.59 -22.24 5.93
N PHE A 253 -2.00 -23.47 5.63
CA PHE A 253 -1.48 -24.63 6.38
C PHE A 253 -0.07 -25.01 5.94
N ASP A 254 0.25 -24.81 4.66
CA ASP A 254 1.58 -25.00 4.09
C ASP A 254 1.75 -24.17 2.80
N TYR A 255 2.99 -24.10 2.33
CA TYR A 255 3.41 -23.35 1.14
C TYR A 255 3.96 -24.30 0.08
N ILE A 256 3.41 -24.21 -1.14
CA ILE A 256 3.95 -24.93 -2.30
C ILE A 256 5.41 -24.55 -2.48
N GLU A 257 5.76 -23.28 -2.37
CA GLU A 257 7.15 -22.86 -2.32
C GLU A 257 7.69 -23.03 -0.88
N PRO A 258 8.58 -24.01 -0.61
CA PRO A 258 9.00 -24.30 0.76
C PRO A 258 9.74 -23.13 1.42
N LYS A 259 10.37 -22.28 0.61
CA LYS A 259 11.06 -21.05 1.01
C LYS A 259 10.96 -20.03 -0.12
N PRO A 260 10.84 -18.74 0.18
CA PRO A 260 10.91 -17.68 -0.83
C PRO A 260 12.10 -17.87 -1.80
N GLY A 261 11.80 -17.94 -3.10
CA GLY A 261 12.77 -18.09 -4.18
C GLY A 261 13.26 -19.52 -4.45
N ILE A 262 12.78 -20.53 -3.71
CA ILE A 262 13.23 -21.92 -3.83
C ILE A 262 12.13 -22.78 -4.48
N PRO A 263 12.31 -23.27 -5.73
CA PRO A 263 11.33 -24.12 -6.38
C PRO A 263 11.03 -25.40 -5.58
N PRO A 264 9.78 -25.88 -5.56
CA PRO A 264 9.44 -27.10 -4.86
C PRO A 264 10.01 -28.35 -5.52
N THR A 265 10.25 -29.37 -4.69
CA THR A 265 10.50 -30.73 -5.20
C THR A 265 9.17 -31.45 -5.45
N PRO A 266 9.10 -32.42 -6.38
CA PRO A 266 7.88 -33.21 -6.59
C PRO A 266 7.39 -33.92 -5.31
N ARG A 267 8.33 -34.33 -4.44
CA ARG A 267 8.02 -34.92 -3.14
C ARG A 267 7.30 -33.94 -2.21
N HIS A 268 7.83 -32.71 -2.09
CA HIS A 268 7.21 -31.64 -1.29
C HIS A 268 5.79 -31.34 -1.75
N VAL A 269 5.59 -31.20 -3.06
CA VAL A 269 4.25 -30.98 -3.63
C VAL A 269 3.30 -32.14 -3.31
N GLN A 270 3.78 -33.39 -3.42
CA GLN A 270 2.98 -34.57 -3.10
C GLN A 270 2.57 -34.61 -1.61
N GLU A 271 3.47 -34.22 -0.71
CA GLU A 271 3.21 -34.14 0.73
C GLU A 271 2.07 -33.14 1.03
N ILE A 272 2.09 -31.95 0.40
CA ILE A 272 1.02 -30.94 0.52
C ILE A 272 -0.31 -31.44 -0.03
N ILE A 273 -0.32 -32.14 -1.17
CA ILE A 273 -1.55 -32.67 -1.79
C ILE A 273 -2.23 -33.70 -0.90
N THR A 274 -1.46 -34.42 -0.08
CA THR A 274 -1.96 -35.51 0.78
C THR A 274 -2.27 -35.12 2.23
N ALA A 275 -2.02 -33.86 2.60
CA ALA A 275 -2.28 -33.31 3.93
C ALA A 275 -3.77 -33.00 4.13
#